data_AF-A0A523QPL2-F1
#
_entry.id   AF-A0A523QPL2-F1
#
_cell.length_a   1.000
_cell.length_b   1.000
_cell.length_c   1.000
_cell.angle_alpha   90.00
_cell.angle_beta   90.00
_cell.angle_gamma   90.00
#
_symmetry.space_group_name_H-M   'P 1'
#
loop_
_entity.id
_entity.type
_entity.pdbx_description
1 polymer ?
#
loop_
_entity_poly.entity_id
_entity_poly.type
_entity_poly.pdbx_seq_one_letter_code
_entity_poly.pdbx_strand_id
1 'polypeptide(L)' 'MMKTVIRLKDDAVMVFDDRGEQMTAYQGQYDQVREKVLEEASLGAVFVNWFGNNAIPQTVSREEW' A
#
# COMPACT_ATOMS: atom_id res chain seq x y z
N MET A 1 10.28 2.75 -8.40
CA MET A 1 8.89 2.73 -8.94
C MET A 1 8.01 2.09 -7.89
N MET A 2 6.80 2.60 -7.61
CA MET A 2 5.92 1.99 -6.60
C MET A 2 5.61 0.54 -6.94
N LYS A 3 5.92 -0.38 -6.01
CA LYS A 3 5.82 -1.82 -6.23
C LYS A 3 4.87 -2.53 -5.27
N THR A 4 4.93 -2.20 -3.99
CA THR A 4 4.09 -2.84 -2.96
C THR A 4 3.46 -1.77 -2.09
N VAL A 5 2.14 -1.85 -1.93
CA VAL A 5 1.35 -0.94 -1.10
C VAL A 5 0.63 -1.80 -0.07
N ILE A 6 0.87 -1.53 1.21
CA ILE A 6 0.31 -2.30 2.32
C ILE A 6 -0.53 -1.35 3.17
N ARG A 7 -1.83 -1.66 3.34
CA ARG A 7 -2.70 -1.02 4.34
C ARG A 7 -2.77 -1.91 5.56
N LEU A 8 -2.48 -1.33 6.73
CA LEU A 8 -2.50 -2.00 8.02
C LEU A 8 -3.86 -1.83 8.71
N LYS A 9 -4.07 -2.57 9.80
CA LYS A 9 -5.33 -2.58 10.56
C LYS A 9 -5.72 -1.20 11.11
N ASP A 10 -4.74 -0.38 11.45
CA ASP A 10 -4.88 0.98 11.97
C ASP A 10 -4.91 2.03 10.85
N ASP A 11 -5.21 1.60 9.62
CA ASP A 11 -5.23 2.42 8.41
C ASP A 11 -3.89 3.08 8.06
N ALA A 12 -2.80 2.68 8.70
CA ALA A 12 -1.47 3.07 8.25
C ALA A 12 -1.16 2.42 6.90
N VAL A 13 -0.60 3.21 5.98
CA VAL A 13 -0.16 2.77 4.66
C VAL A 13 1.36 2.77 4.59
N MET A 14 1.92 1.63 4.20
CA MET A 14 3.33 1.46 3.89
C MET A 14 3.50 1.26 2.39
N VAL A 15 4.42 2.01 1.79
CA VAL A 15 4.71 1.92 0.35
C VAL A 15 6.17 1.60 0.15
N PHE A 16 6.43 0.62 -0.72
CA PHE A 16 7.76 0.17 -1.10
C PHE A 16 7.96 0.26 -2.60
N ASP A 17 9.18 0.61 -3.00
CA ASP A 17 9.59 0.58 -4.39
C ASP A 17 10.00 -0.82 -4.86
N ASP A 18 10.43 -0.92 -6.12
CA ASP A 18 10.90 -2.14 -6.77
C ASP A 18 12.19 -2.72 -6.19
N ARG A 19 12.89 -1.96 -5.35
CA ARG A 19 14.09 -2.39 -4.61
C ARG A 19 13.76 -2.82 -3.18
N GLY A 20 12.50 -2.68 -2.76
CA GLY A 20 12.07 -2.91 -1.38
C GLY A 20 12.41 -1.75 -0.45
N GLU A 21 12.75 -0.57 -0.98
CA GLU A 21 13.00 0.63 -0.19
C GLU A 21 11.67 1.34 0.13
N GLN A 22 11.57 1.90 1.33
CA GLN A 22 10.37 2.62 1.76
C GLN A 22 10.24 3.97 1.05
N MET A 23 9.06 4.22 0.48
CA MET A 23 8.73 5.50 -0.17
C MET A 23 7.95 6.39 0.80
N THR A 24 8.66 7.11 1.65
CA THR A 24 8.08 7.92 2.75
C THR A 24 7.06 8.98 2.29
N ALA A 25 7.19 9.50 1.06
CA ALA A 25 6.27 10.50 0.50
C ALA A 25 4.84 9.98 0.24
N TYR A 26 4.60 8.68 0.41
CA TYR A 26 3.31 8.01 0.21
C TYR A 26 2.87 7.22 1.45
N GLN A 27 3.59 7.37 2.57
CA GLN A 27 3.22 6.76 3.84
C GLN A 27 2.35 7.71 4.66
N GLY A 28 1.45 7.13 5.45
CA GLY A 28 0.55 7.91 6.30
C GLY A 28 -0.75 7.17 6.57
N GLN A 29 -1.76 7.91 7.01
CA GLN A 29 -3.11 7.36 7.15
C GLN A 29 -3.75 7.18 5.79
N TYR A 30 -4.47 6.08 5.60
CA TYR A 30 -5.05 5.67 4.32
C TYR A 30 -5.82 6.80 3.64
N ASP A 31 -6.73 7.46 4.35
CA ASP A 31 -7.53 8.56 3.79
C ASP A 31 -6.68 9.76 3.33
N GLN A 32 -5.48 9.94 3.86
CA GLN A 32 -4.57 11.03 3.50
C GLN A 32 -3.74 10.72 2.25
N VAL A 33 -3.45 9.45 2.00
CA VAL A 33 -2.49 9.05 0.95
C VAL A 33 -3.12 8.22 -0.17
N ARG A 34 -4.35 7.70 0.02
CA ARG A 34 -5.01 6.80 -0.92
C ARG A 34 -5.05 7.33 -2.34
N GLU A 35 -5.53 8.56 -2.52
CA GLU A 35 -5.70 9.14 -3.85
C GLU A 35 -4.35 9.27 -4.59
N LYS A 36 -3.35 9.85 -3.91
CA LYS A 36 -1.98 9.98 -4.44
C LYS A 36 -1.35 8.63 -4.76
N VAL A 37 -1.53 7.64 -3.88
CA VAL A 37 -1.02 6.29 -4.08
C VAL A 37 -1.65 5.65 -5.31
N LEU A 38 -2.98 5.74 -5.44
CA LEU A 38 -3.67 5.19 -6.60
C LEU A 38 -3.21 5.89 -7.87
N GLU A 39 -3.16 7.23 -7.91
CA GLU A 39 -2.72 7.99 -9.08
C GLU A 39 -1.33 7.58 -9.56
N GLU A 40 -0.37 7.43 -8.64
CA GLU A 40 1.03 7.17 -8.97
C GLU A 40 1.43 5.68 -8.98
N ALA A 41 0.53 4.79 -8.56
CA ALA A 41 0.78 3.36 -8.57
C ALA A 41 0.99 2.85 -10.00
N SER A 42 2.11 2.16 -10.20
CA SER A 42 2.42 1.50 -11.46
C SER A 42 1.43 0.36 -11.76
N LEU A 43 1.25 0.01 -13.04
CA LEU A 43 0.38 -1.11 -13.46
C LEU A 43 0.77 -2.46 -12.82
N GLY A 44 2.03 -2.60 -12.38
CA GLY A 44 2.54 -3.79 -11.71
C GLY A 44 2.63 -3.68 -10.19
N ALA A 45 2.03 -2.64 -9.59
CA ALA A 45 1.96 -2.46 -8.15
C ALA A 45 1.02 -3.50 -7.54
N VAL A 46 1.43 -4.04 -6.39
CA VAL A 46 0.67 -5.03 -5.62
C VAL A 46 0.08 -4.34 -4.40
N PHE A 47 -1.24 -4.41 -4.28
CA PHE A 47 -2.00 -3.85 -3.17
C PHE A 47 -2.31 -4.94 -2.16
N VAL A 48 -2.04 -4.68 -0.89
CA VAL A 48 -2.14 -5.65 0.20
C VAL A 48 -2.90 -5.04 1.37
N ASN A 49 -3.89 -5.76 1.87
CA ASN A 49 -4.52 -5.50 3.15
C ASN A 49 -3.95 -6.46 4.19
N TRP A 50 -3.36 -5.91 5.25
CA TRP A 50 -2.79 -6.68 6.34
C TRP A 50 -3.37 -6.25 7.69
N PHE A 51 -4.57 -6.74 7.97
CA PHE A 51 -5.40 -6.27 9.09
C PHE A 51 -5.26 -7.08 10.39
N GLY A 52 -4.08 -7.64 10.68
CA GLY A 52 -3.84 -8.27 11.97
C GLY A 52 -2.43 -8.78 12.17
N ASN A 53 -1.95 -8.80 13.42
CA ASN A 53 -0.59 -9.20 13.78
C ASN A 53 -0.21 -10.63 13.36
N ASN A 54 -1.18 -11.53 13.22
CA ASN A 54 -1.00 -12.91 12.75
C ASN A 54 -1.89 -13.23 11.52
N ALA A 55 -2.45 -12.21 10.88
CA ALA A 55 -3.29 -12.42 9.71
C ALA A 55 -2.40 -12.67 8.48
N ILE A 56 -2.83 -13.58 7.61
CA ILE A 56 -2.23 -13.74 6.29
C ILE A 56 -2.53 -12.45 5.50
N PRO A 57 -1.52 -11.72 4.99
CA PRO A 57 -1.76 -10.55 4.16
C PRO A 57 -2.57 -10.94 2.93
N GLN A 58 -3.56 -10.13 2.58
CA GLN A 58 -4.44 -10.37 1.44
C GLN A 58 -4.08 -9.43 0.31
N THR A 59 -3.65 -9.97 -0.82
CA THR A 59 -3.54 -9.21 -2.06
C THR A 59 -4.94 -8.90 -2.58
N VAL A 60 -5.20 -7.63 -2.84
CA VAL A 60 -6.49 -7.12 -3.35
C VAL A 60 -6.29 -6.40 -4.68
N SER A 61 -7.38 -6.18 -5.41
CA SER A 61 -7.32 -5.35 -6.62
C SER A 61 -7.12 -3.87 -6.28
N ARG A 62 -6.72 -3.08 -7.28
CA ARG A 62 -6.57 -1.62 -7.13
C ARG A 62 -7.89 -0.93 -6.79
N GLU A 63 -9.00 -1.47 -7.27
CA GLU A 63 -10.35 -0.94 -7.06
C GLU A 63 -10.89 -1.27 -5.67
N GLU A 64 -10.52 -2.44 -5.14
CA GLU A 64 -10.87 -2.89 -3.79
C GLU A 64 -9.96 -2.29 -2.70
N TRP A 65 -8.80 -1.75 -3.09
CA TRP A 65 -7.86 -1.13 -2.18
C TRP A 65 -8.29 0.26 -1.72
#